data_AF-A0A554WTH2-F1
#
_entry.id   AF-A0A554WTH2-F1
#
_cell.length_a   1.000
_cell.length_b   1.000
_cell.length_c   1.000
_cell.angle_alpha   90.00
_cell.angle_beta   90.00
_cell.angle_gamma   90.00
#
_symmetry.space_group_name_H-M   'P 1'
#
loop_
_entity.id
_entity.type
_entity.pdbx_description
1 polymer ?
#
loop_
_entity_poly.entity_id
_entity_poly.type
_entity_poly.pdbx_seq_one_letter_code
_entity_poly.pdbx_strand_id
1 'polypeptide(L)'
;MQPAPTDPVTTLEGLLRELDAALETATRHAAGQLDADAFAAACERLAHAFVQARPLLAALREAPPAPLVERLAARLQTLHELQARLDAQARAALQTLLPQDALQAYARLGQRPAPRGWPR
;
A
#
# COMPACT_ATOMS: atom_id res chain seq x y z
N MET A 1 -14.91 -33.14 -4.46
CA MET A 1 -13.71 -32.59 -5.13
C MET A 1 -12.94 -31.79 -4.09
N GLN A 2 -11.81 -32.30 -3.61
CA GLN A 2 -10.92 -31.52 -2.75
C GLN A 2 -10.16 -30.53 -3.66
N PRO A 3 -10.10 -29.23 -3.33
CA PRO A 3 -9.24 -28.30 -4.06
C PRO A 3 -7.79 -28.76 -3.87
N ALA A 4 -7.03 -28.81 -4.97
CA ALA A 4 -5.61 -29.16 -4.95
C ALA A 4 -4.86 -28.30 -3.91
N PRO A 5 -3.89 -28.86 -3.18
CA PRO A 5 -3.09 -28.08 -2.24
C PRO A 5 -2.44 -26.94 -3.02
N THR A 6 -2.85 -25.71 -2.75
CA THR A 6 -2.26 -24.52 -3.37
C THR A 6 -0.78 -24.52 -3.04
N ASP A 7 0.06 -24.67 -4.06
CA ASP A 7 1.50 -24.79 -3.89
C ASP A 7 2.03 -23.52 -3.19
N PRO A 8 2.68 -23.63 -2.02
CA PRO A 8 3.08 -22.47 -1.24
C PRO A 8 4.08 -21.58 -2.00
N VAL A 9 4.92 -22.18 -2.83
CA VAL A 9 5.88 -21.47 -3.69
C VAL A 9 5.14 -20.63 -4.72
N THR A 10 4.16 -21.21 -5.43
CA THR A 10 3.35 -20.50 -6.44
C THR A 10 2.59 -19.31 -5.84
N THR A 11 2.12 -19.44 -4.59
CA THR A 11 1.44 -18.34 -3.89
C THR A 11 2.38 -17.19 -3.54
N LEU A 12 3.61 -17.50 -3.07
CA LEU A 12 4.63 -16.48 -2.81
C LEU A 12 5.14 -15.81 -4.09
N GLU A 13 5.31 -16.57 -5.16
CA GLU A 13 5.67 -16.03 -6.49
C GLU A 13 4.56 -15.12 -7.04
N GLY A 14 3.29 -15.48 -6.82
CA GLY A 14 2.15 -14.62 -7.12
C GLY A 14 2.21 -13.30 -6.35
N LEU A 15 2.49 -13.36 -5.05
CA LEU A 15 2.66 -12.16 -4.22
C LEU A 15 3.82 -11.28 -4.71
N LEU A 16 4.98 -11.87 -5.03
CA LEU A 16 6.12 -11.13 -5.56
C LEU A 16 5.78 -10.44 -6.89
N ARG A 17 5.04 -11.11 -7.77
CA ARG A 17 4.61 -10.55 -9.05
C ARG A 17 3.67 -9.34 -8.87
N GLU A 18 2.69 -9.45 -7.98
CA GLU A 18 1.79 -8.31 -7.69
C GLU A 18 2.55 -7.15 -7.06
N LEU A 19 3.58 -7.45 -6.27
CA LEU A 19 4.40 -6.44 -5.63
C LEU A 19 5.33 -5.73 -6.62
N ASP A 20 5.96 -6.46 -7.55
CA ASP A 20 6.71 -5.87 -8.67
C ASP A 20 5.79 -5.02 -9.58
N ALA A 21 4.56 -5.49 -9.86
CA ALA A 21 3.58 -4.73 -10.64
C ALA A 21 3.12 -3.44 -9.92
N ALA A 22 2.94 -3.50 -8.60
CA ALA A 22 2.63 -2.33 -7.79
C ALA A 22 3.78 -1.32 -7.78
N LEU A 23 5.04 -1.78 -7.71
CA LEU A 23 6.23 -0.92 -7.82
C LEU A 23 6.33 -0.24 -9.19
N GLU A 24 6.08 -0.96 -10.28
CA GLU A 24 6.04 -0.37 -11.62
C GLU A 24 4.94 0.68 -11.73
N THR A 25 3.74 0.37 -11.21
CA THR A 25 2.62 1.32 -11.22
C THR A 25 2.94 2.56 -10.39
N ALA A 26 3.57 2.40 -9.21
CA ALA A 26 3.99 3.51 -8.35
C ALA A 26 5.00 4.42 -9.04
N THR A 27 5.99 3.86 -9.72
CA THR A 27 7.01 4.64 -10.45
C THR A 27 6.42 5.39 -11.64
N ARG A 28 5.49 4.76 -12.39
CA ARG A 28 4.76 5.41 -13.49
C ARG A 28 3.82 6.51 -12.99
N HIS A 29 3.16 6.30 -11.86
CA HIS A 29 2.34 7.33 -11.20
C HIS A 29 3.20 8.51 -10.73
N ALA A 30 4.37 8.25 -10.13
CA ALA A 30 5.33 9.30 -9.74
C ALA A 30 5.82 10.13 -10.93
N ALA A 31 5.93 9.50 -12.12
CA ALA A 31 6.27 10.17 -13.37
C ALA A 31 5.09 10.92 -14.02
N GLY A 32 3.89 10.89 -13.42
CA GLY A 32 2.68 11.51 -13.97
C GLY A 32 2.09 10.79 -15.18
N GLN A 33 2.52 9.55 -15.45
CA GLN A 33 2.10 8.76 -16.62
C GLN A 33 0.84 7.92 -16.35
N LEU A 34 0.37 7.91 -15.11
CA LEU A 34 -0.65 7.00 -14.62
C LEU A 34 -1.51 7.72 -13.58
N ASP A 35 -2.82 7.55 -13.67
CA ASP A 35 -3.78 8.21 -12.78
C ASP A 35 -3.75 7.60 -11.36
N ALA A 36 -4.32 8.34 -10.40
CA ALA A 36 -4.39 7.90 -9.02
C ALA A 36 -5.27 6.65 -8.85
N ASP A 37 -6.29 6.47 -9.71
CA ASP A 37 -7.20 5.34 -9.66
C ASP A 37 -6.51 4.02 -10.04
N ALA A 38 -5.68 4.00 -11.09
CA ALA A 38 -4.96 2.79 -11.43
C ALA A 38 -3.80 2.49 -10.47
N PHE A 39 -3.24 3.50 -9.78
CA PHE A 39 -2.37 3.25 -8.63
C PHE A 39 -3.13 2.62 -7.45
N ALA A 40 -4.31 3.15 -7.10
CA ALA A 40 -5.17 2.58 -6.05
C ALA A 40 -5.57 1.12 -6.35
N ALA A 41 -5.92 0.83 -7.60
CA ALA A 41 -6.23 -0.53 -8.04
C ALA A 41 -5.04 -1.49 -7.92
N ALA A 42 -3.81 -1.02 -8.18
CA ALA A 42 -2.60 -1.83 -7.96
C ALA A 42 -2.36 -2.10 -6.47
N CYS A 43 -2.60 -1.13 -5.59
CA CYS A 43 -2.54 -1.33 -4.15
C CYS A 43 -3.60 -2.33 -3.65
N GLU A 44 -4.81 -2.29 -4.20
CA GLU A 44 -5.88 -3.23 -3.85
C GLU A 44 -5.51 -4.68 -4.23
N ARG A 45 -4.99 -4.89 -5.45
CA ARG A 45 -4.52 -6.21 -5.89
C ARG A 45 -3.40 -6.74 -5.01
N LEU A 46 -2.43 -5.89 -4.66
CA LEU A 46 -1.35 -6.25 -3.74
C LEU A 46 -1.88 -6.62 -2.35
N ALA A 47 -2.82 -5.85 -1.80
CA ALA A 47 -3.44 -6.15 -0.51
C ALA A 47 -4.18 -7.50 -0.54
N HIS A 48 -4.90 -7.79 -1.63
CA HIS A 48 -5.57 -9.07 -1.82
C HIS A 48 -4.59 -10.24 -1.87
N ALA A 49 -3.51 -10.12 -2.65
CA ALA A 49 -2.46 -11.12 -2.72
C ALA A 49 -1.79 -11.36 -1.35
N PHE A 50 -1.61 -10.30 -0.56
CA PHE A 50 -1.04 -10.41 0.79
C PHE A 50 -1.96 -11.16 1.74
N VAL A 51 -3.27 -10.90 1.69
CA VAL A 51 -4.27 -11.62 2.49
C VAL A 51 -4.27 -13.12 2.15
N GLN A 52 -4.17 -13.45 0.85
CA GLN A 52 -4.10 -14.85 0.40
C GLN A 52 -2.79 -15.54 0.84
N ALA A 53 -1.66 -14.83 0.85
CA ALA A 53 -0.37 -15.36 1.27
C ALA A 53 -0.17 -15.38 2.81
N ARG A 54 -0.99 -14.66 3.58
CA ARG A 54 -0.88 -14.54 5.04
C ARG A 54 -0.74 -15.86 5.80
N PRO A 55 -1.55 -16.91 5.56
CA PRO A 55 -1.39 -18.19 6.26
C PRO A 55 -0.05 -18.87 5.96
N LEU A 56 0.48 -18.71 4.74
CA LEU A 56 1.78 -19.24 4.35
C LEU A 56 2.92 -18.45 5.00
N LEU A 57 2.84 -17.12 5.01
CA LEU A 57 3.80 -16.26 5.71
C LEU A 57 3.87 -16.57 7.22
N ALA A 58 2.73 -16.93 7.83
CA ALA A 58 2.70 -17.35 9.22
C ALA A 58 3.41 -18.71 9.43
N ALA A 59 3.26 -19.66 8.51
CA ALA A 59 3.93 -20.97 8.56
C ALA A 59 5.43 -20.87 8.29
N LEU A 60 5.87 -19.99 7.39
CA LEU A 60 7.28 -19.76 7.04
C LEU A 60 8.07 -19.07 8.15
N ARG A 61 7.38 -18.53 9.16
CA ARG A 61 8.00 -17.89 10.32
C ARG A 61 8.78 -18.89 11.17
N GLU A 62 8.44 -20.18 11.11
CA GLU A 62 9.09 -21.26 11.87
C GLU A 62 10.29 -21.90 11.12
N ALA A 63 10.31 -21.82 9.79
CA ALA A 63 11.43 -22.29 8.96
C ALA A 63 11.44 -21.54 7.61
N PRO A 64 12.05 -20.35 7.53
CA PRO A 64 11.99 -19.54 6.32
C PRO A 64 12.91 -20.12 5.23
N PRO A 65 12.43 -20.33 3.98
CA PRO A 65 13.31 -20.48 2.84
C PRO A 65 14.01 -19.12 2.59
N ALA A 66 15.30 -19.06 2.91
CA ALA A 66 16.09 -17.83 2.96
C ALA A 66 15.94 -16.90 1.72
N PRO A 67 16.02 -17.36 0.45
CA PRO A 67 16.11 -16.43 -0.67
C PRO A 67 14.78 -15.75 -1.06
N LEU A 68 13.63 -16.42 -0.88
CA LEU A 68 12.32 -15.87 -1.27
C LEU A 68 11.81 -14.86 -0.24
N VAL A 69 12.01 -15.15 1.05
CA VAL A 69 11.61 -14.25 2.14
C VAL A 69 12.46 -12.98 2.13
N GLU A 70 13.77 -13.10 1.89
CA GLU A 70 14.66 -11.93 1.74
C GLU A 70 14.26 -11.05 0.56
N ARG A 71 13.94 -11.65 -0.60
CA ARG A 71 13.44 -10.92 -1.77
C ARG A 71 12.14 -10.18 -1.47
N LEU A 72 11.21 -10.82 -0.78
CA LEU A 72 9.94 -10.20 -0.37
C LEU A 72 10.19 -9.01 0.56
N ALA A 73 11.06 -9.17 1.56
CA ALA A 73 11.41 -8.12 2.51
C ALA A 73 12.07 -6.92 1.82
N ALA A 74 13.04 -7.15 0.94
CA ALA A 74 13.71 -6.10 0.17
C ALA A 74 12.73 -5.31 -0.71
N ARG A 75 11.78 -6.00 -1.32
CA ARG A 75 10.78 -5.37 -2.18
C ARG A 75 9.72 -4.59 -1.39
N LEU A 76 9.27 -5.10 -0.25
CA LEU A 76 8.40 -4.35 0.68
C LEU A 76 9.08 -3.08 1.19
N GLN A 77 10.37 -3.16 1.52
CA GLN A 77 11.16 -2.00 1.92
C GLN A 77 11.21 -0.94 0.81
N THR A 78 11.46 -1.38 -0.44
CA THR A 78 11.47 -0.48 -1.61
C THR A 78 10.11 0.20 -1.81
N LEU A 79 9.02 -0.55 -1.64
CA LEU A 79 7.66 -0.02 -1.76
C LEU A 79 7.38 1.03 -0.66
N HIS A 80 7.82 0.77 0.57
CA HIS A 80 7.66 1.70 1.69
C HIS A 80 8.43 3.02 1.46
N GLU A 81 9.66 2.93 0.94
CA GLU A 81 10.47 4.11 0.60
C GLU A 81 9.85 4.94 -0.53
N LEU A 82 9.32 4.27 -1.56
CA LEU A 82 8.59 4.92 -2.66
C LEU A 82 7.32 5.63 -2.17
N GLN A 83 6.55 4.98 -1.31
CA GLN A 83 5.35 5.57 -0.71
C GLN A 83 5.71 6.82 0.11
N ALA A 84 6.74 6.76 0.95
CA ALA A 84 7.19 7.91 1.74
C ALA A 84 7.62 9.09 0.86
N ARG A 85 8.27 8.81 -0.28
CA ARG A 85 8.65 9.82 -1.27
C ARG A 85 7.44 10.44 -1.96
N LEU A 86 6.47 9.63 -2.38
CA LEU A 86 5.22 10.10 -2.99
C LEU A 86 4.42 10.97 -2.02
N ASP A 87 4.30 10.57 -0.76
CA ASP A 87 3.63 11.36 0.29
C ASP A 87 4.32 12.71 0.51
N ALA A 88 5.66 12.74 0.52
CA ALA A 88 6.42 13.97 0.65
C ALA A 88 6.21 14.91 -0.56
N GLN A 89 6.19 14.36 -1.78
CA GLN A 89 5.91 15.10 -3.01
C GLN A 89 4.48 15.66 -3.03
N ALA A 90 3.49 14.85 -2.66
CA ALA A 90 2.10 15.28 -2.55
C ALA A 90 1.95 16.43 -1.55
N ARG A 91 2.59 16.33 -0.38
CA ARG A 91 2.61 17.42 0.61
C ARG A 91 3.29 18.69 0.09
N ALA A 92 4.41 18.57 -0.62
CA ALA A 92 5.12 19.71 -1.20
C ALA A 92 4.29 20.39 -2.32
N ALA A 93 3.63 19.61 -3.17
CA ALA A 93 2.72 20.11 -4.20
C ALA A 93 1.51 20.81 -3.59
N LEU A 94 0.91 20.22 -2.54
CA LEU A 94 -0.19 20.83 -1.80
C LEU A 94 0.24 22.13 -1.11
N GLN A 95 1.45 22.21 -0.55
CA GLN A 95 1.99 23.46 0.02
C GLN A 95 2.21 24.54 -1.04
N THR A 96 2.47 24.15 -2.28
CA THR A 96 2.64 25.07 -3.41
C THR A 96 1.30 25.59 -3.93
N LEU A 97 0.27 24.73 -3.92
CA LEU A 97 -1.07 25.05 -4.42
C LEU A 97 -1.99 25.70 -3.37
N LEU A 98 -1.75 25.44 -2.08
CA LEU A 98 -2.54 25.96 -0.96
C LEU A 98 -1.61 26.59 0.08
N PRO A 99 -1.71 27.91 0.36
CA PRO A 99 -1.04 28.47 1.52
C PRO A 99 -1.55 27.75 2.78
N GLN A 100 -0.62 27.41 3.68
CA GLN A 100 -0.84 26.50 4.83
C GLN A 100 -2.07 26.83 5.69
N ASP A 101 -2.52 28.09 5.68
CA ASP A 101 -3.75 28.53 6.36
C ASP A 101 -5.02 27.84 5.85
N ALA A 102 -5.13 27.56 4.54
CA ALA A 102 -6.32 26.94 3.97
C ALA A 102 -6.44 25.45 4.36
N LEU A 103 -5.31 24.74 4.43
CA LEU A 103 -5.26 23.33 4.85
C LEU A 103 -5.56 23.18 6.35
N GLN A 104 -5.04 24.07 7.20
CA GLN A 104 -5.39 24.09 8.62
C GLN A 104 -6.86 24.45 8.85
N ALA A 105 -7.41 25.40 8.08
CA ALA A 105 -8.83 25.74 8.14
C ALA A 105 -9.73 24.55 7.75
N TYR A 106 -9.35 23.79 6.71
CA TYR A 106 -10.07 22.60 6.29
C TYR A 106 -9.98 21.45 7.31
N ALA A 107 -8.79 21.22 7.87
CA ALA A 107 -8.60 20.25 8.96
C ALA A 107 -9.45 20.59 10.19
N ARG A 108 -9.59 21.88 10.54
CA ARG A 108 -10.47 22.35 11.62
C ARG A 108 -11.96 22.13 11.32
N LEU A 109 -12.37 22.16 10.06
CA LEU A 109 -13.75 21.87 9.65
C LEU A 109 -14.09 20.38 9.81
N GLY A 110 -13.16 19.48 9.46
CA GLY A 110 -13.33 18.03 9.62
C GLY A 110 -13.19 17.51 11.05
N GLN A 111 -12.47 18.23 11.92
CA GLN A 111 -12.28 17.88 13.33
C GLN A 111 -13.31 18.48 14.27
N ARG A 112 -14.37 19.12 13.76
CA ARG A 112 -15.39 19.74 14.61
C ARG A 112 -16.05 18.64 15.46
N PRO A 113 -15.80 18.59 16.79
CA PRO A 113 -16.40 17.58 17.63
C PRO A 113 -17.91 17.81 17.59
N ALA A 114 -18.69 16.75 17.34
CA ALA A 114 -20.14 16.82 17.52
C ALA A 114 -20.41 17.38 18.93
N PRO A 115 -21.16 18.48 19.09
CA PRO A 115 -21.43 19.04 20.41
C PRO A 115 -22.15 17.98 21.23
N ARG A 116 -21.44 17.47 22.23
CA ARG A 116 -21.92 16.48 23.20
C ARG A 116 -22.91 17.18 24.12
N GLY A 117 -24.13 17.37 23.65
CA GLY A 117 -25.17 18.07 24.40
C GLY A 117 -26.29 18.61 23.53
N TRP A 118 -27.03 17.74 22.85
CA TRP A 118 -28.37 18.07 22.37
C TRP A 118 -29.37 17.26 23.22
N PRO A 119 -30.19 17.91 24.06
CA PRO A 119 -31.29 17.21 24.72
C PRO A 119 -32.36 16.87 23.69
N ARG A 120 -32.90 15.65 23.79
CA ARG A 120 -34.09 15.21 23.05
C ARG A 120 -35.33 15.93 23.54
#